data_AF-A0A559MKG8-F1
#
_entry.id   AF-A0A559MKG8-F1
#
_cell.length_a   1.000
_cell.length_b   1.000
_cell.length_c   1.000
_cell.angle_alpha   90.00
_cell.angle_beta   90.00
_cell.angle_gamma   90.00
#
_symmetry.space_group_name_H-M   'P 1'
#
loop_
_entity.id
_entity.type
_entity.pdbx_description
1 polymer ?
#
loop_
_entity_poly.entity_id
_entity_poly.type
_entity_poly.pdbx_seq_one_letter_code
_entity_poly.pdbx_strand_id
1 'polypeptide(L)'
;MVFKTLDIEADTVAQGFEDHSYDLAICANVLPATKSLEQTMVNVRRLLKPGGYLVLLEVTNNGPMRIGFDSLLKDTGFSGVDSATPTNDPLRYPASVFATQAVDERITHIRQPLHSGGVETSIDHLLILGGKNPQTTRLAEELTWSLCKYCKHVTRIEGLNELHDTDMSPMTAVISLTELDEPIFKTMTEEKWEALKLLFDLSRNVLWVTQGCLENEPYSNMRVGLCRSVCYELSHLQIQLLDIESSEMPKADLLSEMLLRLQMKDYWEKTEQMHGIVWSTEPEYVLQQGKLHVLRMMPSKHRNNRYNSSRRLITKEADTQSLISLENKEGAYFLTESSKISPSVPFNSSPLAMHRIEVAYSLISPIRLAPQANLFLCLGSTKMNGVQTNVMFVSDATTSVVSIPEYYSIPHSHPTGQEVHLVLAANSHLLSLSIPGNVSSGSEVVLNDPEPYLANALKVQLLRKGFALH
;
A
#
# COMPACT_ATOMS: atom_id res chain seq x y z
N MET A 1 15.25 7.42 18.25
CA MET A 1 16.46 7.34 17.40
C MET A 1 17.65 7.58 18.31
N VAL A 2 18.64 6.70 18.29
CA VAL A 2 19.86 6.80 19.10
C VAL A 2 21.00 7.15 18.15
N PHE A 3 21.83 8.11 18.51
CA PHE A 3 22.99 8.53 17.73
C PHE A 3 24.26 8.16 18.49
N LYS A 4 25.19 7.51 17.80
CA LYS A 4 26.48 7.10 18.36
C LYS A 4 27.54 7.11 17.27
N THR A 5 28.73 7.61 17.60
CA THR A 5 29.87 7.62 16.69
C THR A 5 30.53 6.25 16.65
N LEU A 6 30.93 5.80 15.46
CA LEU A 6 31.65 4.55 15.22
C LEU A 6 32.83 4.84 14.30
N ASP A 7 34.04 4.50 14.76
CA ASP A 7 35.20 4.27 13.92
C ASP A 7 35.25 2.77 13.56
N ILE A 8 34.91 2.43 12.33
CA ILE A 8 34.81 1.04 11.89
C ILE A 8 36.18 0.36 11.77
N GLU A 9 37.29 1.11 11.76
CA GLU A 9 38.65 0.54 11.71
C GLU A 9 39.14 0.05 13.08
N ALA A 10 38.54 0.55 14.16
CA ALA A 10 38.87 0.17 15.53
C ALA A 10 37.94 -0.95 16.06
N ASP A 11 38.29 -1.53 17.22
CA ASP A 11 37.44 -2.54 17.84
C ASP A 11 36.06 -1.96 18.19
N THR A 12 35.01 -2.61 17.68
CA THR A 12 33.61 -2.17 17.81
C THR A 12 33.13 -2.26 19.26
N VAL A 13 33.55 -3.30 19.98
CA VAL A 13 33.16 -3.57 21.37
C VAL A 13 33.80 -2.56 22.32
N ALA A 14 35.08 -2.22 22.13
CA ALA A 14 35.75 -1.16 22.89
C ALA A 14 35.07 0.22 22.73
N GLN A 15 34.39 0.44 21.60
CA GLN A 15 33.57 1.64 21.35
C GLN A 15 32.15 1.52 21.93
N GLY A 16 31.83 0.41 22.59
CA GLY A 16 30.56 0.10 23.25
C GLY A 16 29.45 -0.34 22.30
N PHE A 17 29.78 -0.86 21.12
CA PHE A 17 28.82 -1.55 20.27
C PHE A 17 28.76 -3.03 20.67
N GLU A 18 27.59 -3.63 20.56
CA GLU A 18 27.40 -5.04 20.86
C GLU A 18 27.59 -5.86 19.58
N ASP A 19 28.33 -6.97 19.68
CA ASP A 19 28.50 -7.89 18.57
C ASP A 19 27.18 -8.63 18.33
N HIS A 20 26.86 -8.89 17.05
CA HIS A 20 25.68 -9.61 16.61
C HIS A 20 24.36 -9.05 17.16
N SER A 21 24.25 -7.73 17.31
CA SER A 21 23.03 -7.08 17.82
C SER A 21 22.23 -6.36 16.73
N TYR A 22 22.78 -6.19 15.53
CA TYR A 22 22.16 -5.39 14.46
C TYR A 22 21.59 -6.27 13.34
N ASP A 23 20.38 -5.95 12.88
CA ASP A 23 19.71 -6.67 11.80
C ASP A 23 20.05 -6.10 10.40
N LEU A 24 20.45 -4.82 10.34
CA LEU A 24 20.79 -4.11 9.12
C LEU A 24 21.92 -3.11 9.40
N ALA A 25 22.92 -3.09 8.52
CA ALA A 25 23.97 -2.09 8.47
C ALA A 25 23.95 -1.40 7.11
N ILE A 26 24.17 -0.08 7.10
CA ILE A 26 24.23 0.72 5.88
C ILE A 26 25.57 1.45 5.86
N CYS A 27 26.41 1.15 4.88
CA CYS A 27 27.67 1.85 4.64
C CYS A 27 27.50 2.72 3.40
N ALA A 28 27.56 4.04 3.57
CA ALA A 28 27.28 5.00 2.50
C ALA A 28 28.51 5.86 2.15
N ASN A 29 29.26 5.44 1.13
CA ASN A 29 30.50 6.05 0.65
C ASN A 29 31.55 6.20 1.76
N VAL A 30 31.64 5.20 2.64
CA VAL A 30 32.55 5.21 3.79
C VAL A 30 33.75 4.29 3.57
N LEU A 31 33.61 3.28 2.71
CA LEU A 31 34.66 2.28 2.52
C LEU A 31 35.96 2.83 1.91
N PRO A 32 35.95 3.79 0.96
CA PRO A 32 37.16 4.37 0.40
C PRO A 32 38.01 5.14 1.41
N ALA A 33 37.43 5.52 2.55
CA ALA A 33 38.13 6.24 3.62
C ALA A 33 38.87 5.29 4.59
N THR A 34 38.73 3.97 4.43
CA THR A 34 39.36 2.97 5.30
C THR A 34 40.68 2.47 4.72
N LYS A 35 41.62 2.08 5.59
CA LYS A 35 42.94 1.54 5.22
C LYS A 35 42.86 0.08 4.79
N SER A 36 41.91 -0.67 5.33
CA SER A 36 41.68 -2.08 4.99
C SER A 36 40.18 -2.36 4.86
N LEU A 37 39.76 -2.64 3.63
CA LEU A 37 38.39 -3.04 3.33
C LEU A 37 38.03 -4.37 3.99
N GLU A 38 38.98 -5.31 4.03
CA GLU A 38 38.78 -6.63 4.63
C GLU A 38 38.51 -6.51 6.13
N GLN A 39 39.37 -5.81 6.88
CA GLN A 39 39.18 -5.60 8.31
C GLN A 39 37.89 -4.83 8.60
N THR A 40 37.57 -3.85 7.76
CA THR A 40 36.32 -3.09 7.85
C THR A 40 35.12 -4.03 7.70
N MET A 41 35.09 -4.90 6.69
CA MET A 41 34.00 -5.87 6.50
C MET A 41 33.92 -6.89 7.63
N VAL A 42 35.05 -7.36 8.17
CA VAL A 42 35.07 -8.23 9.36
C VAL A 42 34.42 -7.53 10.56
N ASN A 43 34.74 -6.26 10.80
CA ASN A 43 34.13 -5.49 11.88
C ASN A 43 32.63 -5.24 11.66
N VAL A 44 32.22 -4.96 10.41
CA VAL A 44 30.78 -4.85 10.06
C VAL A 44 30.07 -6.19 10.28
N ARG A 45 30.69 -7.30 9.89
CA ARG A 45 30.14 -8.65 10.08
C ARG A 45 29.97 -8.99 11.55
N ARG A 46 30.89 -8.57 12.41
CA ARG A 46 30.80 -8.75 13.88
C ARG A 46 29.60 -8.01 14.47
N LEU A 47 29.25 -6.84 13.96
CA LEU A 47 28.06 -6.09 14.42
C LEU A 47 26.74 -6.76 14.00
N LEU A 48 26.70 -7.34 12.80
CA LEU A 48 25.49 -7.94 12.24
C LEU A 48 25.20 -9.32 12.85
N LYS A 49 23.93 -9.56 13.18
CA LYS A 49 23.43 -10.92 13.43
C LYS A 49 23.64 -11.80 12.19
N PRO A 50 23.84 -13.13 12.34
CA PRO A 50 23.66 -14.04 11.22
C PRO A 50 22.28 -13.81 10.56
N GLY A 51 22.26 -13.67 9.24
CA GLY A 51 21.08 -13.34 8.45
C GLY A 51 20.83 -11.83 8.33
N GLY A 52 21.55 -11.00 9.10
CA GLY A 52 21.46 -9.55 9.02
C GLY A 52 21.94 -9.05 7.67
N TYR A 53 21.43 -7.90 7.23
CA TYR A 53 21.75 -7.36 5.91
C TYR A 53 22.80 -6.26 5.99
N LEU A 54 23.69 -6.23 5.01
CA LEU A 54 24.59 -5.10 4.76
C LEU A 54 24.19 -4.47 3.43
N VAL A 55 23.93 -3.16 3.45
CA VAL A 55 23.70 -2.35 2.26
C VAL A 55 24.90 -1.43 2.07
N LEU A 56 25.58 -1.59 0.94
CA LEU A 56 26.72 -0.76 0.54
C LEU A 56 26.27 0.22 -0.53
N LEU A 57 26.46 1.51 -0.32
CA LEU A 57 26.40 2.53 -1.36
C LEU A 57 27.84 2.98 -1.62
N GLU A 58 28.40 2.63 -2.78
CA GLU A 58 29.81 2.90 -3.07
C GLU A 58 30.04 3.37 -4.50
N VAL A 59 31.06 4.20 -4.69
CA VAL A 59 31.49 4.67 -6.01
C VAL A 59 32.13 3.52 -6.77
N THR A 60 31.34 2.82 -7.58
CA THR A 60 31.83 1.71 -8.41
C THR A 60 31.73 2.07 -9.89
N ASN A 61 32.85 2.49 -10.44
CA ASN A 61 33.06 2.67 -11.86
C ASN A 61 33.21 1.30 -12.56
N ASN A 62 32.10 0.76 -13.07
CA ASN A 62 31.98 -0.40 -13.98
C ASN A 62 32.22 -1.82 -13.39
N GLY A 63 31.76 -2.84 -14.14
CA GLY A 63 31.59 -4.25 -13.73
C GLY A 63 32.75 -4.95 -13.00
N PRO A 64 34.04 -4.72 -13.32
CA PRO A 64 35.15 -5.40 -12.64
C PRO A 64 35.22 -5.15 -11.12
N MET A 65 34.83 -3.96 -10.65
CA MET A 65 34.80 -3.69 -9.20
C MET A 65 33.72 -4.51 -8.48
N ARG A 66 32.61 -4.86 -9.16
CA ARG A 66 31.56 -5.68 -8.56
C ARG A 66 32.04 -7.10 -8.25
N ILE A 67 32.90 -7.65 -9.12
CA ILE A 67 33.50 -8.98 -8.92
C ILE A 67 34.44 -8.95 -7.71
N GLY A 68 35.25 -7.88 -7.58
CA GLY A 68 36.13 -7.71 -6.42
C GLY A 68 35.36 -7.63 -5.10
N PHE A 69 34.23 -6.90 -5.08
CA PHE A 69 33.35 -6.86 -3.91
C PHE A 69 32.69 -8.20 -3.59
N ASP A 70 32.27 -8.97 -4.60
CA ASP A 70 31.68 -10.30 -4.36
C ASP A 70 32.65 -11.24 -3.64
N SER A 71 33.90 -11.32 -4.10
CA SER A 71 34.94 -12.12 -3.43
C SER A 71 35.24 -11.61 -2.02
N LEU A 72 35.48 -10.30 -1.86
CA LEU A 72 35.73 -9.68 -0.55
C LEU A 72 34.63 -9.99 0.46
N LEU A 73 33.36 -9.86 0.04
CA LEU A 73 32.21 -10.11 0.91
C LEU A 73 32.14 -11.58 1.34
N LYS A 74 32.37 -12.52 0.42
CA LYS A 74 32.41 -13.96 0.74
C LYS A 74 33.53 -14.28 1.71
N ASP A 75 34.73 -13.74 1.48
CA ASP A 75 35.91 -13.98 2.31
C ASP A 75 35.75 -13.40 3.73
N THR A 76 34.85 -12.44 3.92
CA THR A 76 34.62 -11.74 5.20
C THR A 76 33.32 -12.14 5.91
N GLY A 77 32.72 -13.27 5.51
CA GLY A 77 31.58 -13.87 6.22
C GLY A 77 30.21 -13.37 5.76
N PHE A 78 30.09 -12.91 4.52
CA PHE A 78 28.83 -12.56 3.87
C PHE A 78 28.52 -13.49 2.69
N SER A 79 27.31 -13.38 2.14
CA SER A 79 26.81 -14.21 1.03
C SER A 79 27.40 -13.87 -0.35
N GLY A 80 28.16 -12.78 -0.45
CA GLY A 80 28.50 -12.15 -1.73
C GLY A 80 27.45 -11.13 -2.17
N VAL A 81 27.49 -10.71 -3.43
CA VAL A 81 26.55 -9.68 -3.93
C VAL A 81 25.20 -10.31 -4.29
N ASP A 82 24.23 -10.23 -3.37
CA ASP A 82 22.88 -10.78 -3.54
C ASP A 82 21.99 -9.89 -4.42
N SER A 83 22.19 -8.57 -4.33
CA SER A 83 21.48 -7.59 -5.16
C SER A 83 22.37 -6.40 -5.45
N ALA A 84 22.19 -5.80 -6.63
CA ALA A 84 22.95 -4.63 -7.05
C ALA A 84 22.10 -3.70 -7.92
N THR A 85 22.42 -2.40 -7.91
CA THR A 85 21.85 -1.47 -8.90
C THR A 85 22.18 -1.95 -10.32
N PRO A 86 21.22 -1.88 -11.28
CA PRO A 86 21.49 -2.27 -12.66
C PRO A 86 22.64 -1.45 -13.27
N THR A 87 23.45 -2.08 -14.13
CA THR A 87 24.55 -1.38 -14.83
C THR A 87 24.06 -0.42 -15.91
N ASN A 88 22.82 -0.59 -16.37
CA ASN A 88 22.15 0.21 -17.40
C ASN A 88 21.14 1.22 -16.81
N ASP A 89 21.40 1.71 -15.59
CA ASP A 89 20.54 2.71 -14.96
C ASP A 89 20.48 4.00 -15.81
N PRO A 90 19.28 4.52 -16.15
CA PRO A 90 19.13 5.78 -16.87
C PRO A 90 19.73 6.97 -16.11
N LEU A 91 19.84 6.88 -14.78
CA LEU A 91 20.61 7.80 -13.97
C LEU A 91 22.08 7.36 -13.99
N ARG A 92 22.91 8.03 -14.79
CA ARG A 92 24.37 7.86 -14.75
C ARG A 92 24.92 8.40 -13.43
N TYR A 93 24.82 7.59 -12.38
CA TYR A 93 25.38 7.91 -11.06
C TYR A 93 26.66 7.11 -10.85
N PRO A 94 27.74 7.71 -10.33
CA PRO A 94 29.01 7.01 -10.15
C PRO A 94 28.95 5.99 -8.99
N ALA A 95 27.90 6.03 -8.16
CA ALA A 95 27.70 5.10 -7.07
C ALA A 95 26.70 3.99 -7.41
N SER A 96 27.01 2.77 -7.01
CA SER A 96 26.10 1.62 -7.03
C SER A 96 25.69 1.25 -5.61
N VAL A 97 24.50 0.68 -5.49
CA VAL A 97 24.04 0.08 -4.23
C VAL A 97 24.14 -1.43 -4.36
N PHE A 98 24.70 -2.09 -3.35
CA PHE A 98 24.75 -3.54 -3.21
C PHE A 98 24.06 -3.96 -1.92
N ALA A 99 23.44 -5.12 -1.93
CA ALA A 99 22.95 -5.79 -0.73
C ALA A 99 23.61 -7.16 -0.61
N THR A 100 23.96 -7.52 0.62
CA THR A 100 24.52 -8.82 0.98
C THR A 100 24.00 -9.21 2.36
N GLN A 101 24.04 -10.50 2.67
CA GLN A 101 23.58 -11.03 3.95
C GLN A 101 24.78 -11.55 4.75
N ALA A 102 24.83 -11.25 6.04
CA ALA A 102 25.79 -11.84 6.97
C ALA A 102 25.49 -13.33 7.10
N VAL A 103 26.43 -14.21 6.79
CA VAL A 103 26.20 -15.66 6.80
C VAL A 103 26.91 -16.36 7.95
N ASP A 104 26.30 -17.43 8.45
CA ASP A 104 26.91 -18.51 9.21
C ASP A 104 26.47 -19.84 8.57
N GLU A 105 26.79 -20.99 9.18
CA GLU A 105 26.36 -22.31 8.65
C GLU A 105 24.84 -22.41 8.50
N ARG A 106 24.07 -21.98 9.51
CA ARG A 106 22.60 -22.00 9.49
C ARG A 106 22.06 -21.18 8.32
N ILE A 107 22.50 -19.92 8.21
CA ILE A 107 22.04 -19.02 7.16
C ILE A 107 22.42 -19.54 5.78
N THR A 108 23.61 -20.12 5.64
CA THR A 108 24.04 -20.75 4.38
C THR A 108 23.10 -21.89 4.01
N HIS A 109 22.75 -22.74 4.98
CA HIS A 109 21.86 -23.88 4.73
C HIS A 109 20.43 -23.47 4.36
N ILE A 110 19.83 -22.49 5.05
CA ILE A 110 18.43 -22.10 4.79
C ILE A 110 18.27 -21.28 3.50
N ARG A 111 19.34 -20.63 3.05
CA ARG A 111 19.39 -19.97 1.74
C ARG A 111 19.36 -20.98 0.60
N GLN A 112 20.06 -22.11 0.73
CA GLN A 112 20.18 -23.14 -0.30
C GLN A 112 19.72 -24.53 0.18
N PRO A 113 18.46 -24.70 0.60
CA PRO A 113 18.01 -25.90 1.32
C PRO A 113 18.08 -27.19 0.48
N LEU A 114 18.01 -27.10 -0.85
CA LEU A 114 18.18 -28.25 -1.76
C LEU A 114 19.64 -28.71 -1.91
N HIS A 115 20.60 -27.89 -1.50
CA HIS A 115 22.02 -28.23 -1.45
C HIS A 115 22.47 -28.58 -0.04
N SER A 116 21.69 -28.19 0.97
CA SER A 116 21.85 -28.58 2.36
C SER A 116 21.47 -30.04 2.55
N GLY A 117 22.23 -30.76 3.37
CA GLY A 117 21.93 -32.11 3.83
C GLY A 117 22.12 -32.19 5.33
N GLY A 118 21.35 -33.04 6.01
CA GLY A 118 21.47 -33.22 7.45
C GLY A 118 20.15 -33.58 8.12
N VAL A 119 20.19 -33.65 9.45
CA VAL A 119 19.01 -34.00 10.26
C VAL A 119 17.94 -32.92 10.18
N GLU A 120 18.33 -31.64 10.03
CA GLU A 120 17.42 -30.49 9.97
C GLU A 120 16.52 -30.44 8.72
N THR A 121 16.90 -31.14 7.64
CA THR A 121 16.08 -31.27 6.42
C THR A 121 15.37 -32.62 6.30
N SER A 122 15.58 -33.53 7.26
CA SER A 122 14.98 -34.87 7.25
C SER A 122 13.48 -34.79 7.55
N ILE A 123 12.68 -35.42 6.69
CA ILE A 123 11.23 -35.54 6.79
C ILE A 123 10.89 -37.03 6.92
N ASP A 124 10.12 -37.41 7.93
CA ASP A 124 9.73 -38.81 8.10
C ASP A 124 8.68 -39.22 7.06
N HIS A 125 7.59 -38.47 6.97
CA HIS A 125 6.50 -38.71 6.03
C HIS A 125 6.14 -37.44 5.29
N LEU A 126 6.11 -37.50 3.96
CA LEU A 126 5.61 -36.45 3.08
C LEU A 126 4.35 -36.94 2.36
N LEU A 127 3.28 -36.16 2.45
CA LEU A 127 2.08 -36.31 1.64
C LEU A 127 2.04 -35.22 0.57
N ILE A 128 1.93 -35.61 -0.69
CA ILE A 128 1.66 -34.69 -1.80
C ILE A 128 0.21 -34.91 -2.23
N LEU A 129 -0.61 -33.88 -2.05
CA LEU A 129 -2.05 -33.90 -2.29
C LEU A 129 -2.37 -33.12 -3.57
N GLY A 130 -3.10 -33.74 -4.51
CA GLY A 130 -3.45 -33.17 -5.82
C GLY A 130 -2.79 -33.95 -6.96
N GLY A 131 -2.97 -33.46 -8.19
CA GLY A 131 -2.46 -34.10 -9.41
C GLY A 131 -3.53 -34.63 -10.34
N LYS A 132 -4.75 -34.04 -10.34
CA LYS A 132 -5.86 -34.49 -11.20
C LYS A 132 -5.74 -34.05 -12.65
N ASN A 133 -4.99 -32.99 -12.92
CA ASN A 133 -4.74 -32.51 -14.28
C ASN A 133 -3.28 -32.74 -14.69
N PRO A 134 -2.96 -32.80 -16.00
CA PRO A 134 -1.61 -33.15 -16.45
C PRO A 134 -0.49 -32.25 -15.93
N GLN A 135 -0.79 -30.96 -15.66
CA GLN A 135 0.21 -30.01 -15.18
C GLN A 135 0.54 -30.25 -13.70
N THR A 136 -0.48 -30.46 -12.86
CA THR A 136 -0.32 -30.76 -11.44
C THR A 136 0.22 -32.18 -11.22
N THR A 137 -0.15 -33.17 -12.05
CA THR A 137 0.44 -34.52 -11.99
C THR A 137 1.95 -34.47 -12.21
N ARG A 138 2.38 -33.77 -13.26
CA ARG A 138 3.80 -33.59 -13.58
C ARG A 138 4.53 -32.84 -12.46
N LEU A 139 3.94 -31.78 -11.93
CA LEU A 139 4.51 -31.04 -10.80
C LEU A 139 4.68 -31.95 -9.58
N ALA A 140 3.68 -32.77 -9.24
CA ALA A 140 3.76 -33.72 -8.13
C ALA A 140 4.85 -34.80 -8.35
N GLU A 141 5.06 -35.26 -9.57
CA GLU A 141 6.17 -36.16 -9.93
C GLU A 141 7.53 -35.48 -9.74
N GLU A 142 7.69 -34.26 -10.24
CA GLU A 142 8.92 -33.47 -10.09
C GLU A 142 9.22 -33.18 -8.61
N LEU A 143 8.20 -32.88 -7.80
CA LEU A 143 8.32 -32.72 -6.35
C LEU A 143 8.75 -34.01 -5.66
N THR A 144 8.16 -35.14 -6.04
CA THR A 144 8.54 -36.45 -5.50
C THR A 144 10.01 -36.73 -5.77
N TRP A 145 10.48 -36.47 -7.00
CA TRP A 145 11.87 -36.65 -7.37
C TRP A 145 12.81 -35.71 -6.60
N SER A 146 12.46 -34.44 -6.47
CA SER A 146 13.26 -33.43 -5.77
C SER A 146 13.39 -33.73 -4.27
N LEU A 147 12.31 -34.20 -3.64
CA LEU A 147 12.21 -34.36 -2.19
C LEU A 147 12.53 -35.77 -1.69
N CYS A 148 12.61 -36.79 -2.55
CA CYS A 148 12.79 -38.18 -2.12
C CYS A 148 14.05 -38.40 -1.27
N LYS A 149 15.14 -37.67 -1.52
CA LYS A 149 16.38 -37.76 -0.73
C LYS A 149 16.25 -37.21 0.70
N TYR A 150 15.22 -36.40 0.96
CA TYR A 150 14.94 -35.80 2.27
C TYR A 150 13.87 -36.55 3.04
N CYS A 151 13.10 -37.41 2.38
CA CYS A 151 11.92 -38.05 2.95
C CYS A 151 12.16 -39.56 3.14
N LYS A 152 11.79 -40.13 4.30
CA LYS A 152 11.81 -41.59 4.48
C LYS A 152 10.67 -42.25 3.70
N HIS A 153 9.50 -41.62 3.70
CA HIS A 153 8.31 -42.06 2.99
C HIS A 153 7.65 -40.89 2.26
N VAL A 154 7.26 -41.12 1.00
CA VAL A 154 6.51 -40.15 0.19
C VAL A 154 5.22 -40.83 -0.29
N THR A 155 4.09 -40.24 0.03
CA THR A 155 2.76 -40.68 -0.37
C THR A 155 2.14 -39.63 -1.28
N ARG A 156 1.44 -40.07 -2.33
CA ARG A 156 0.73 -39.19 -3.26
C ARG A 156 -0.72 -39.62 -3.34
N ILE A 157 -1.64 -38.66 -3.28
CA ILE A 157 -3.08 -38.88 -3.48
C ILE A 157 -3.67 -37.72 -4.29
N GLU A 158 -4.69 -37.98 -5.11
CA GLU A 158 -5.19 -36.97 -6.06
C GLU A 158 -6.17 -35.97 -5.43
N GLY A 159 -6.78 -36.31 -4.30
CA GLY A 159 -7.71 -35.42 -3.62
C GLY A 159 -8.01 -35.82 -2.19
N LEU A 160 -8.73 -34.95 -1.48
CA LEU A 160 -9.03 -35.13 -0.05
C LEU A 160 -9.84 -36.40 0.25
N ASN A 161 -10.67 -36.88 -0.67
CA ASN A 161 -11.50 -38.06 -0.44
C ASN A 161 -10.66 -39.33 -0.21
N GLU A 162 -9.49 -39.43 -0.85
CA GLU A 162 -8.57 -40.58 -0.70
C GLU A 162 -7.83 -40.57 0.65
N LEU A 163 -7.90 -39.47 1.41
CA LEU A 163 -7.17 -39.33 2.66
C LEU A 163 -7.67 -40.32 3.73
N HIS A 164 -8.97 -40.65 3.74
CA HIS A 164 -9.53 -41.61 4.70
C HIS A 164 -9.02 -43.03 4.47
N ASP A 165 -8.68 -43.38 3.22
CA ASP A 165 -8.13 -44.69 2.86
C ASP A 165 -6.59 -44.72 2.94
N THR A 166 -5.97 -43.57 3.24
CA THR A 166 -4.52 -43.41 3.33
C THR A 166 -4.08 -43.46 4.79
N ASP A 167 -3.11 -44.33 5.10
CA ASP A 167 -2.49 -44.37 6.43
C ASP A 167 -1.55 -43.17 6.62
N MET A 168 -2.10 -42.06 7.14
CA MET A 168 -1.34 -40.84 7.41
C MET A 168 -0.78 -40.90 8.83
N SER A 169 0.55 -40.86 8.93
CA SER A 169 1.22 -40.80 10.23
C SER A 169 1.06 -39.43 10.89
N PRO A 170 1.02 -39.34 12.23
CA PRO A 170 1.09 -38.06 12.92
C PRO A 170 2.34 -37.26 12.55
N MET A 171 2.23 -35.93 12.58
CA MET A 171 3.30 -34.98 12.23
C MET A 171 3.78 -35.08 10.77
N THR A 172 2.91 -35.53 9.86
CA THR A 172 3.23 -35.61 8.42
C THR A 172 3.44 -34.22 7.83
N ALA A 173 4.42 -34.08 6.94
CA ALA A 173 4.61 -32.89 6.11
C ALA A 173 3.70 -32.98 4.88
N VAL A 174 3.10 -31.86 4.46
CA VAL A 174 2.13 -31.84 3.36
C VAL A 174 2.49 -30.78 2.33
N ILE A 175 2.45 -31.13 1.05
CA ILE A 175 2.32 -30.17 -0.05
C ILE A 175 0.95 -30.36 -0.68
N SER A 176 0.10 -29.33 -0.62
CA SER A 176 -1.22 -29.34 -1.24
C SER A 176 -1.22 -28.54 -2.53
N LEU A 177 -1.53 -29.23 -3.64
CA LEU A 177 -1.72 -28.69 -4.99
C LEU A 177 -3.19 -28.70 -5.41
N THR A 178 -4.12 -29.08 -4.52
CA THR A 178 -5.55 -29.26 -4.84
C THR A 178 -6.17 -28.06 -5.50
N GLU A 179 -5.78 -26.86 -5.09
CA GLU A 179 -6.36 -25.62 -5.58
C GLU A 179 -5.88 -25.26 -7.00
N LEU A 180 -4.82 -25.91 -7.48
CA LEU A 180 -4.39 -25.85 -8.88
C LEU A 180 -5.18 -26.83 -9.76
N ASP A 181 -5.85 -27.83 -9.16
CA ASP A 181 -6.75 -28.75 -9.85
C ASP A 181 -8.17 -28.20 -9.89
N GLU A 182 -8.76 -28.05 -8.71
CA GLU A 182 -10.09 -27.50 -8.49
C GLU A 182 -10.17 -26.97 -7.05
N PRO A 183 -10.48 -25.67 -6.83
CA PRO A 183 -10.58 -25.11 -5.49
C PRO A 183 -11.55 -25.89 -4.59
N ILE A 184 -11.09 -26.30 -3.40
CA ILE A 184 -11.83 -27.23 -2.53
C ILE A 184 -13.21 -26.67 -2.16
N PHE A 185 -13.28 -25.36 -1.89
CA PHE A 185 -14.51 -24.69 -1.48
C PHE A 185 -15.55 -24.55 -2.60
N LYS A 186 -15.16 -24.74 -3.86
CA LYS A 186 -16.08 -24.71 -5.00
C LYS A 186 -16.96 -25.96 -5.05
N THR A 187 -16.42 -27.11 -4.63
CA THR A 187 -17.09 -28.42 -4.65
C THR A 187 -17.04 -29.09 -3.27
N MET A 188 -17.24 -28.30 -2.22
CA MET A 188 -17.15 -28.74 -0.84
C MET A 188 -18.24 -29.77 -0.49
N THR A 189 -17.85 -30.86 0.17
CA THR A 189 -18.75 -31.91 0.68
C THR A 189 -18.43 -32.20 2.15
N GLU A 190 -19.33 -32.90 2.84
CA GLU A 190 -19.10 -33.34 4.23
C GLU A 190 -17.88 -34.28 4.33
N GLU A 191 -17.73 -35.20 3.39
CA GLU A 191 -16.55 -36.09 3.29
C GLU A 191 -15.24 -35.30 3.14
N LYS A 192 -15.19 -34.31 2.23
CA LYS A 192 -14.02 -33.43 2.08
C LYS A 192 -13.73 -32.63 3.35
N TRP A 193 -14.77 -32.27 4.11
CA TRP A 193 -14.64 -31.52 5.35
C TRP A 193 -14.02 -32.38 6.46
N GLU A 194 -14.49 -33.61 6.62
CA GLU A 194 -13.90 -34.55 7.59
C GLU A 194 -12.47 -34.91 7.22
N ALA A 195 -12.18 -35.12 5.92
CA ALA A 195 -10.81 -35.30 5.44
C ALA A 195 -9.93 -34.08 5.73
N LEU A 196 -10.44 -32.86 5.55
CA LEU A 196 -9.67 -31.65 5.83
C LEU A 196 -9.34 -31.50 7.32
N LYS A 197 -10.26 -31.87 8.22
CA LYS A 197 -9.99 -31.93 9.66
C LYS A 197 -8.89 -32.94 9.98
N LEU A 198 -9.00 -34.15 9.43
CA LEU A 198 -8.00 -35.21 9.61
C LEU A 198 -6.61 -34.76 9.12
N LEU A 199 -6.56 -34.10 7.96
CA LEU A 199 -5.33 -33.53 7.41
C LEU A 199 -4.67 -32.58 8.40
N PHE A 200 -5.42 -31.62 8.95
CA PHE A 200 -4.88 -30.65 9.89
C PHE A 200 -4.49 -31.25 11.23
N ASP A 201 -5.22 -32.24 11.73
CA ASP A 201 -4.91 -32.92 12.99
C ASP A 201 -3.59 -33.68 12.91
N LEU A 202 -3.33 -34.36 11.79
CA LEU A 202 -2.16 -35.20 11.58
C LEU A 202 -0.94 -34.46 10.99
N SER A 203 -1.10 -33.23 10.50
CA SER A 203 -0.01 -32.49 9.84
C SER A 203 0.86 -31.73 10.83
N ARG A 204 2.16 -31.60 10.50
CA ARG A 204 3.08 -30.65 11.17
C ARG A 204 3.37 -29.44 10.30
N ASN A 205 3.95 -29.65 9.12
CA ASN A 205 4.35 -28.60 8.19
C ASN A 205 3.52 -28.73 6.90
N VAL A 206 2.73 -27.71 6.57
CA VAL A 206 1.85 -27.71 5.39
C VAL A 206 2.23 -26.56 4.48
N LEU A 207 2.64 -26.86 3.25
CA LEU A 207 2.75 -25.90 2.16
C LEU A 207 1.51 -26.00 1.28
N TRP A 208 0.70 -24.95 1.25
CA TRP A 208 -0.55 -24.93 0.48
C TRP A 208 -0.45 -23.96 -0.69
N VAL A 209 -0.53 -24.49 -1.91
CA VAL A 209 -0.38 -23.71 -3.14
C VAL A 209 -1.75 -23.34 -3.70
N THR A 210 -1.94 -22.08 -4.08
CA THR A 210 -3.11 -21.57 -4.81
C THR A 210 -2.73 -20.79 -6.04
N GLN A 211 -3.73 -20.56 -6.88
CA GLN A 211 -3.62 -19.71 -8.05
C GLN A 211 -4.79 -18.72 -8.11
N GLY A 212 -4.47 -17.46 -8.40
CA GLY A 212 -5.44 -16.40 -8.68
C GLY A 212 -6.28 -15.94 -7.48
N CYS A 213 -5.87 -16.19 -6.22
CA CYS A 213 -6.76 -15.88 -5.09
C CYS A 213 -6.92 -14.37 -4.82
N LEU A 214 -5.95 -13.57 -5.26
CA LEU A 214 -6.01 -12.10 -5.24
C LEU A 214 -6.65 -11.49 -6.51
N GLU A 215 -7.02 -12.32 -7.48
CA GLU A 215 -7.55 -11.89 -8.77
C GLU A 215 -9.02 -12.33 -8.93
N ASN A 216 -9.23 -13.49 -9.55
CA ASN A 216 -10.50 -13.96 -10.08
C ASN A 216 -10.94 -15.30 -9.49
N GLU A 217 -10.20 -15.88 -8.54
CA GLU A 217 -10.56 -17.15 -7.90
C GLU A 217 -10.87 -16.98 -6.39
N PRO A 218 -12.10 -16.53 -6.04
CA PRO A 218 -12.47 -16.26 -4.65
C PRO A 218 -12.56 -17.52 -3.78
N TYR A 219 -12.82 -18.70 -4.36
CA TYR A 219 -12.90 -19.94 -3.58
C TYR A 219 -11.52 -20.33 -3.00
N SER A 220 -10.45 -20.13 -3.78
CA SER A 220 -9.06 -20.30 -3.30
C SER A 220 -8.68 -19.31 -2.18
N ASN A 221 -9.33 -18.14 -2.17
CA ASN A 221 -9.14 -17.14 -1.13
C ASN A 221 -9.91 -17.49 0.17
N MET A 222 -11.04 -18.20 0.09
CA MET A 222 -11.70 -18.74 1.28
C MET A 222 -10.77 -19.66 2.08
N ARG A 223 -9.96 -20.47 1.37
CA ARG A 223 -8.94 -21.34 1.98
C ARG A 223 -7.85 -20.54 2.71
N VAL A 224 -7.46 -19.36 2.21
CA VAL A 224 -6.54 -18.46 2.96
C VAL A 224 -7.14 -18.09 4.31
N GLY A 225 -8.41 -17.69 4.33
CA GLY A 225 -9.13 -17.35 5.55
C GLY A 225 -9.20 -18.52 6.55
N LEU A 226 -9.51 -19.73 6.06
CA LEU A 226 -9.53 -20.94 6.89
C LEU A 226 -8.15 -21.23 7.50
N CYS A 227 -7.10 -21.28 6.67
CA CYS A 227 -5.75 -21.59 7.13
C CYS A 227 -5.25 -20.58 8.18
N ARG A 228 -5.56 -19.28 8.01
CA ARG A 228 -5.27 -18.26 9.02
C ARG A 228 -5.89 -18.60 10.37
N SER A 229 -7.18 -18.96 10.39
CA SER A 229 -7.89 -19.30 11.64
C SER A 229 -7.35 -20.58 12.27
N VAL A 230 -7.19 -21.65 11.49
CA VAL A 230 -6.76 -22.96 11.99
C VAL A 230 -5.36 -22.89 12.63
N CYS A 231 -4.44 -22.07 12.10
CA CYS A 231 -3.12 -21.90 12.71
C CYS A 231 -3.17 -21.29 14.13
N TYR A 232 -4.23 -20.53 14.47
CA TYR A 232 -4.42 -20.04 15.84
C TYR A 232 -5.12 -21.06 16.75
N GLU A 233 -5.81 -22.04 16.18
CA GLU A 233 -6.50 -23.09 16.91
C GLU A 233 -5.58 -24.28 17.22
N LEU A 234 -4.71 -24.65 16.26
CA LEU A 234 -3.84 -25.82 16.32
C LEU A 234 -2.36 -25.41 16.44
N SER A 235 -1.87 -25.27 17.68
CA SER A 235 -0.49 -24.83 17.94
C SER A 235 0.61 -25.76 17.39
N HIS A 236 0.28 -27.04 17.12
CA HIS A 236 1.20 -27.98 16.52
C HIS A 236 1.28 -27.85 15.00
N LEU A 237 0.42 -27.09 14.36
CA LEU A 237 0.33 -27.00 12.91
C LEU A 237 1.01 -25.73 12.40
N GLN A 238 1.91 -25.88 11.43
CA GLN A 238 2.49 -24.77 10.68
C GLN A 238 2.00 -24.83 9.25
N ILE A 239 1.29 -23.78 8.81
CA ILE A 239 0.83 -23.65 7.42
C ILE A 239 1.54 -22.46 6.77
N GLN A 240 2.09 -22.70 5.59
CA GLN A 240 2.59 -21.67 4.69
C GLN A 240 1.77 -21.68 3.40
N LEU A 241 1.30 -20.52 2.99
CA LEU A 241 0.50 -20.35 1.80
C LEU A 241 1.37 -19.72 0.69
N LEU A 242 1.26 -20.26 -0.51
CA LEU A 242 1.81 -19.66 -1.71
C LEU A 242 0.66 -19.40 -2.69
N ASP A 243 0.36 -18.14 -2.96
CA ASP A 243 -0.52 -17.78 -4.07
C ASP A 243 0.28 -17.49 -5.33
N ILE A 244 -0.26 -17.85 -6.48
CA ILE A 244 0.39 -17.72 -7.78
C ILE A 244 -0.51 -16.93 -8.72
N GLU A 245 0.05 -15.97 -9.43
CA GLU A 245 -0.66 -15.24 -10.48
C GLU A 245 -1.27 -16.20 -11.51
N SER A 246 -2.49 -15.93 -11.99
CA SER A 246 -3.26 -16.88 -12.83
C SER A 246 -2.57 -17.27 -14.15
N SER A 247 -1.59 -16.48 -14.58
CA SER A 247 -0.82 -16.70 -15.82
C SER A 247 0.47 -17.51 -15.61
N GLU A 248 0.81 -17.88 -14.37
CA GLU A 248 2.07 -18.51 -14.00
C GLU A 248 1.83 -19.89 -13.33
N MET A 249 2.81 -20.80 -13.44
CA MET A 249 2.84 -22.08 -12.72
C MET A 249 4.10 -22.16 -11.84
N PRO A 250 4.01 -22.78 -10.65
CA PRO A 250 5.16 -22.89 -9.76
C PRO A 250 6.16 -23.92 -10.30
N LYS A 251 7.43 -23.71 -9.97
CA LYS A 251 8.49 -24.71 -10.21
C LYS A 251 8.58 -25.65 -9.02
N ALA A 252 8.84 -26.94 -9.28
CA ALA A 252 9.03 -27.93 -8.22
C ALA A 252 10.16 -27.54 -7.25
N ASP A 253 11.27 -26.99 -7.77
CA ASP A 253 12.39 -26.53 -6.94
C ASP A 253 11.95 -25.48 -5.92
N LEU A 254 11.17 -24.47 -6.34
CA LEU A 254 10.67 -23.42 -5.45
C LEU A 254 9.87 -24.02 -4.29
N LEU A 255 8.89 -24.88 -4.59
CA LEU A 255 8.04 -25.51 -3.58
C LEU A 255 8.84 -26.44 -2.67
N SER A 256 9.82 -27.17 -3.23
CA SER A 256 10.71 -28.05 -2.48
C SER A 256 11.54 -27.25 -1.50
N GLU A 257 12.15 -26.14 -1.94
CA GLU A 257 12.91 -25.27 -1.06
C GLU A 257 12.03 -24.62 0.02
N MET A 258 10.81 -24.21 -0.31
CA MET A 258 9.86 -23.65 0.67
C MET A 258 9.51 -24.67 1.77
N LEU A 259 9.18 -25.91 1.38
CA LEU A 259 8.91 -26.97 2.35
C LEU A 259 10.13 -27.27 3.23
N LEU A 260 11.32 -27.39 2.63
CA LEU A 260 12.54 -27.65 3.39
C LEU A 260 12.86 -26.51 4.36
N ARG A 261 12.63 -25.23 3.99
CA ARG A 261 12.77 -24.10 4.91
C ARG A 261 11.81 -24.18 6.09
N LEU A 262 10.58 -24.68 5.89
CA LEU A 262 9.65 -24.95 7.00
C LEU A 262 10.15 -26.07 7.91
N GLN A 263 10.69 -27.15 7.32
CA GLN A 263 11.27 -28.26 8.08
C GLN A 263 12.47 -27.81 8.93
N MET A 264 13.38 -27.04 8.34
CA MET A 264 14.55 -26.50 9.04
C MET A 264 14.14 -25.57 10.18
N LYS A 265 13.16 -24.69 9.94
CA LYS A 265 12.59 -23.83 10.98
C LYS A 265 12.03 -24.67 12.13
N ASP A 266 11.20 -25.67 11.84
CA ASP A 266 10.62 -26.55 12.86
C ASP A 266 11.69 -27.25 13.70
N TYR A 267 12.74 -27.76 13.04
CA TYR A 267 13.88 -28.39 13.71
C TYR A 267 14.64 -27.39 14.60
N TRP A 268 14.93 -26.18 14.10
CA TRP A 268 15.64 -25.15 14.86
C TRP A 268 14.81 -24.57 16.00
N GLU A 269 13.48 -24.51 15.88
CA GLU A 269 12.61 -24.14 17.00
C GLU A 269 12.68 -25.19 18.12
N LYS A 270 12.59 -26.48 17.77
CA LYS A 270 12.66 -27.59 18.73
C LYS A 270 14.02 -27.75 19.41
N THR A 271 15.09 -27.39 18.71
CA THR A 271 16.47 -27.48 19.21
C THR A 271 17.01 -26.16 19.76
N GLU A 272 16.14 -25.14 19.90
CA GLU A 272 16.49 -23.80 20.38
C GLU A 272 17.58 -23.09 19.56
N GLN A 273 17.70 -23.40 18.26
CA GLN A 273 18.71 -22.83 17.36
C GLN A 273 18.22 -21.60 16.56
N MET A 274 16.97 -21.18 16.75
CA MET A 274 16.40 -19.99 16.10
C MET A 274 16.84 -18.65 16.73
N HIS A 275 17.43 -18.65 17.93
CA HIS A 275 17.81 -17.41 18.59
C HIS A 275 18.99 -16.73 17.89
N GLY A 276 18.97 -15.39 17.86
CA GLY A 276 20.07 -14.57 17.38
C GLY A 276 20.26 -14.51 15.86
N ILE A 277 19.36 -15.07 15.06
CA ILE A 277 19.38 -14.96 13.59
C ILE A 277 18.34 -13.96 13.07
N VAL A 278 18.58 -13.45 11.86
CA VAL A 278 17.64 -12.62 11.10
C VAL A 278 17.18 -13.43 9.89
N TRP A 279 16.14 -14.22 10.13
CA TRP A 279 15.42 -14.94 9.08
C TRP A 279 13.95 -14.99 9.45
N SER A 280 13.08 -14.46 8.60
CA SER A 280 11.64 -14.53 8.79
C SER A 280 11.05 -15.62 7.90
N THR A 281 10.35 -16.56 8.52
CA THR A 281 9.49 -17.49 7.79
C THR A 281 8.14 -16.86 7.60
N GLU A 282 7.81 -16.51 6.37
CA GLU A 282 6.55 -15.85 6.07
C GLU A 282 5.42 -16.87 6.03
N PRO A 283 4.25 -16.54 6.61
CA PRO A 283 3.09 -17.42 6.55
C PRO A 283 2.46 -17.41 5.16
N GLU A 284 2.62 -16.32 4.40
CA GLU A 284 1.96 -16.11 3.11
C GLU A 284 2.90 -15.45 2.12
N TYR A 285 3.02 -16.07 0.95
CA TYR A 285 3.77 -15.59 -0.20
C TYR A 285 2.85 -15.43 -1.42
N VAL A 286 3.25 -14.53 -2.32
CA VAL A 286 2.63 -14.36 -3.63
C VAL A 286 3.71 -14.44 -4.71
N LEU A 287 3.59 -15.36 -5.66
CA LEU A 287 4.43 -15.44 -6.85
C LEU A 287 3.76 -14.65 -7.96
N GLN A 288 4.39 -13.55 -8.36
CA GLN A 288 3.92 -12.68 -9.44
C GLN A 288 5.10 -12.30 -10.33
N GLN A 289 4.93 -12.46 -11.65
CA GLN A 289 5.98 -12.14 -12.64
C GLN A 289 7.34 -12.80 -12.32
N GLY A 290 7.31 -14.06 -11.87
CA GLY A 290 8.52 -14.80 -11.49
C GLY A 290 9.23 -14.31 -10.24
N LYS A 291 8.60 -13.43 -9.44
CA LYS A 291 9.15 -12.90 -8.19
C LYS A 291 8.26 -13.28 -7.01
N LEU A 292 8.92 -13.63 -5.90
CA LEU A 292 8.24 -13.96 -4.66
C LEU A 292 8.04 -12.68 -3.83
N HIS A 293 6.80 -12.39 -3.50
CA HIS A 293 6.36 -11.27 -2.70
C HIS A 293 5.85 -11.75 -1.34
N VAL A 294 5.98 -10.88 -0.34
CA VAL A 294 5.50 -11.13 1.02
C VAL A 294 4.45 -10.08 1.38
N LEU A 295 3.42 -10.49 2.13
CA LEU A 295 2.36 -9.58 2.54
C LEU A 295 2.76 -8.87 3.85
N ARG A 296 2.56 -7.55 3.88
CA ARG A 296 2.84 -6.70 5.05
C ARG A 296 1.68 -5.75 5.30
N MET A 297 1.19 -5.71 6.54
CA MET A 297 0.17 -4.76 6.95
C MET A 297 0.82 -3.41 7.25
N MET A 298 0.60 -2.44 6.36
CA MET A 298 1.16 -1.09 6.52
C MET A 298 0.07 -0.09 6.92
N PRO A 299 0.32 0.80 7.89
CA PRO A 299 -0.62 1.86 8.24
C PRO A 299 -0.93 2.74 7.03
N SER A 300 -2.20 2.85 6.67
CA SER A 300 -2.62 3.75 5.59
C SER A 300 -2.71 5.18 6.13
N LYS A 301 -1.59 5.93 6.06
CA LYS A 301 -1.51 7.32 6.56
C LYS A 301 -2.67 8.18 6.06
N HIS A 302 -3.03 8.08 4.78
CA HIS A 302 -4.14 8.86 4.22
C HIS A 302 -5.51 8.50 4.82
N ARG A 303 -5.85 7.22 4.95
CA ARG A 303 -7.13 6.79 5.55
C ARG A 303 -7.17 7.11 7.05
N ASN A 304 -6.07 6.87 7.75
CA ASN A 304 -5.94 7.18 9.18
C ASN A 304 -6.04 8.69 9.43
N ASN A 305 -5.44 9.52 8.58
CA ASN A 305 -5.54 10.97 8.67
C ASN A 305 -6.98 11.44 8.44
N ARG A 306 -7.69 10.88 7.46
CA ARG A 306 -9.11 11.18 7.20
C ARG A 306 -10.01 10.79 8.38
N TYR A 307 -9.77 9.64 9.00
CA TYR A 307 -10.51 9.24 10.19
C TYR A 307 -10.22 10.19 11.37
N ASN A 308 -8.94 10.46 11.63
CA ASN A 308 -8.51 11.29 12.75
C ASN A 308 -8.85 12.78 12.60
N SER A 309 -9.06 13.28 11.37
CA SER A 309 -9.44 14.68 11.12
C SER A 309 -10.81 15.05 11.69
N SER A 310 -11.65 14.05 11.99
CA SER A 310 -12.92 14.25 12.70
C SER A 310 -12.75 14.60 14.19
N ARG A 311 -11.60 14.26 14.79
CA ARG A 311 -11.34 14.40 16.23
C ARG A 311 -10.23 15.39 16.56
N ARG A 312 -9.33 15.68 15.61
CA ARG A 312 -8.23 16.63 15.79
C ARG A 312 -7.86 17.26 14.45
N LEU A 313 -7.21 18.42 14.50
CA LEU A 313 -6.68 19.06 13.30
C LEU A 313 -5.63 18.17 12.63
N ILE A 314 -5.88 17.81 11.38
CA ILE A 314 -4.93 17.11 10.51
C ILE A 314 -4.74 17.98 9.27
N THR A 315 -3.50 18.40 9.04
CA THR A 315 -3.11 19.14 7.85
C THR A 315 -2.39 18.21 6.87
N LYS A 316 -2.58 18.47 5.59
CA LYS A 316 -1.84 17.85 4.50
C LYS A 316 -1.71 18.85 3.35
N GLU A 317 -0.73 18.63 2.50
CA GLU A 317 -0.73 19.28 1.19
C GLU A 317 -1.88 18.71 0.36
N ALA A 318 -2.65 19.59 -0.27
CA ALA A 318 -3.76 19.23 -1.14
C ALA A 318 -3.48 19.75 -2.55
N ASP A 319 -3.69 18.89 -3.54
CA ASP A 319 -3.60 19.25 -4.96
C ASP A 319 -4.97 19.74 -5.49
N THR A 320 -4.93 20.45 -6.61
CA THR A 320 -6.03 20.97 -7.45
C THR A 320 -7.09 19.92 -7.81
N GLN A 321 -6.76 18.62 -7.79
CA GLN A 321 -7.73 17.54 -8.01
C GLN A 321 -8.61 17.19 -6.79
N SER A 322 -8.30 17.78 -5.64
CA SER A 322 -9.05 17.59 -4.39
C SER A 322 -10.24 18.55 -4.37
N LEU A 323 -11.39 18.06 -3.93
CA LEU A 323 -12.53 18.92 -3.65
C LEU A 323 -12.25 19.62 -2.31
N ILE A 324 -11.94 20.92 -2.37
CA ILE A 324 -11.62 21.73 -1.19
C ILE A 324 -12.80 22.63 -0.89
N SER A 325 -13.24 22.65 0.35
CA SER A 325 -14.27 23.54 0.88
C SER A 325 -13.66 24.56 1.84
N LEU A 326 -14.19 25.76 1.84
CA LEU A 326 -13.87 26.78 2.85
C LEU A 326 -14.93 26.74 3.95
N GLU A 327 -14.57 26.23 5.12
CA GLU A 327 -15.46 26.13 6.28
C GLU A 327 -15.17 27.22 7.31
N ASN A 328 -16.21 27.87 7.84
CA ASN A 328 -16.10 28.72 9.01
C ASN A 328 -16.32 27.89 10.27
N LYS A 329 -15.32 27.85 11.17
CA LYS A 329 -15.41 27.23 12.49
C LYS A 329 -15.05 28.28 13.53
N GLU A 330 -16.05 28.67 14.33
CA GLU A 330 -15.89 29.62 15.45
C GLU A 330 -15.26 30.96 15.03
N GLY A 331 -15.58 31.46 13.83
CA GLY A 331 -15.08 32.74 13.32
C GLY A 331 -13.75 32.66 12.58
N ALA A 332 -13.11 31.48 12.53
CA ALA A 332 -11.93 31.23 11.70
C ALA A 332 -12.30 30.41 10.46
N TYR A 333 -11.63 30.68 9.34
CA TYR A 333 -11.84 29.98 8.09
C TYR A 333 -10.76 28.92 7.86
N PHE A 334 -11.20 27.72 7.49
CA PHE A 334 -10.33 26.59 7.23
C PHE A 334 -10.59 26.02 5.83
N LEU A 335 -9.53 25.67 5.13
CA LEU A 335 -9.63 24.83 3.94
C LEU A 335 -9.73 23.37 4.38
N THR A 336 -10.85 22.73 4.03
CA THR A 336 -11.12 21.32 4.34
C THR A 336 -11.26 20.52 3.06
N GLU A 337 -10.70 19.31 3.03
CA GLU A 337 -10.95 18.40 1.93
C GLU A 337 -12.32 17.74 2.13
N SER A 338 -13.24 18.03 1.21
CA SER A 338 -14.58 17.43 1.18
C SER A 338 -14.57 16.10 0.43
N SER A 339 -15.51 15.22 0.79
CA SER A 339 -15.69 13.95 0.09
C SER A 339 -16.16 14.20 -1.35
N LYS A 340 -15.59 13.47 -2.32
CA LYS A 340 -16.08 13.43 -3.71
C LYS A 340 -17.44 12.73 -3.83
N ILE A 341 -17.91 12.10 -2.76
CA ILE A 341 -19.27 11.58 -2.67
C ILE A 341 -20.16 12.81 -2.53
N SER A 342 -20.67 13.30 -3.66
CA SER A 342 -21.70 14.32 -3.70
C SER A 342 -22.78 13.98 -2.66
N PRO A 343 -23.31 14.94 -1.88
CA PRO A 343 -24.61 14.70 -1.28
C PRO A 343 -25.52 14.29 -2.45
N SER A 344 -26.11 13.11 -2.34
CA SER A 344 -27.16 12.66 -3.24
C SER A 344 -28.21 13.76 -3.27
N VAL A 345 -28.17 14.61 -4.30
CA VAL A 345 -29.28 15.52 -4.59
C VAL A 345 -30.51 14.62 -4.61
N PRO A 346 -31.58 14.93 -3.85
CA PRO A 346 -32.74 14.06 -3.80
C PRO A 346 -33.22 13.84 -5.22
N PHE A 347 -33.16 12.59 -5.68
CA PHE A 347 -33.84 12.14 -6.90
C PHE A 347 -35.33 12.44 -6.72
N ASN A 348 -35.79 13.60 -7.22
CA ASN A 348 -37.21 13.91 -7.47
C ASN A 348 -37.44 15.27 -8.18
N SER A 349 -36.51 15.72 -9.01
CA SER A 349 -36.83 16.67 -10.08
C SER A 349 -36.07 16.24 -11.34
N SER A 350 -36.66 16.48 -12.53
CA SER A 350 -36.14 16.11 -13.86
C SER A 350 -34.62 16.20 -13.98
N PRO A 351 -33.95 15.45 -14.89
CA PRO A 351 -32.51 15.56 -15.10
C PRO A 351 -32.19 16.98 -15.60
N LEU A 352 -31.99 17.90 -14.67
CA LEU A 352 -31.50 19.23 -14.95
C LEU A 352 -30.08 19.04 -15.48
N ALA A 353 -29.76 19.71 -16.59
CA ALA A 353 -28.40 19.72 -17.11
C ALA A 353 -27.50 20.33 -16.03
N MET A 354 -26.74 19.47 -15.36
CA MET A 354 -25.75 19.86 -14.36
C MET A 354 -24.43 20.10 -15.07
N HIS A 355 -23.78 21.23 -14.81
CA HIS A 355 -22.44 21.48 -15.30
C HIS A 355 -21.46 21.55 -14.14
N ARG A 356 -20.30 20.91 -14.32
CA ARG A 356 -19.19 20.95 -13.38
C ARG A 356 -18.37 22.21 -13.63
N ILE A 357 -18.27 23.07 -12.63
CA ILE A 357 -17.55 24.35 -12.72
C ILE A 357 -16.34 24.29 -11.80
N GLU A 358 -15.17 24.65 -12.33
CA GLU A 358 -13.95 24.87 -11.56
C GLU A 358 -13.95 26.32 -11.06
N VAL A 359 -13.97 26.48 -9.74
CA VAL A 359 -14.16 27.78 -9.09
C VAL A 359 -12.83 28.52 -9.02
N ALA A 360 -12.79 29.73 -9.58
CA ALA A 360 -11.64 30.60 -9.56
C ALA A 360 -11.77 31.67 -8.44
N TYR A 361 -12.97 32.21 -8.26
CA TYR A 361 -13.27 33.22 -7.25
C TYR A 361 -14.62 32.92 -6.58
N SER A 362 -14.74 33.20 -5.29
CA SER A 362 -16.01 33.13 -4.56
C SER A 362 -16.08 34.24 -3.51
N LEU A 363 -17.28 34.71 -3.22
CA LEU A 363 -17.52 35.49 -2.01
C LEU A 363 -17.41 34.58 -0.79
N ILE A 364 -16.83 35.13 0.29
CA ILE A 364 -16.77 34.44 1.58
C ILE A 364 -18.09 34.51 2.37
N SER A 365 -18.95 35.48 2.04
CA SER A 365 -20.27 35.66 2.63
C SER A 365 -21.34 35.34 1.59
N PRO A 366 -22.39 34.59 1.95
CA PRO A 366 -23.49 34.34 1.04
C PRO A 366 -24.36 35.59 0.87
N ILE A 367 -25.02 35.68 -0.27
CA ILE A 367 -26.05 36.66 -0.58
C ILE A 367 -27.41 36.00 -0.35
N ARG A 368 -28.30 36.71 0.35
CA ARG A 368 -29.68 36.26 0.55
C ARG A 368 -30.56 36.72 -0.62
N LEU A 369 -30.73 35.85 -1.62
CA LEU A 369 -31.55 36.14 -2.81
C LEU A 369 -33.03 35.81 -2.61
N ALA A 370 -33.34 34.88 -1.71
CA ALA A 370 -34.70 34.51 -1.32
C ALA A 370 -34.75 34.15 0.18
N PRO A 371 -35.93 34.10 0.83
CA PRO A 371 -36.06 33.89 2.28
C PRO A 371 -35.32 32.65 2.82
N GLN A 372 -35.11 31.62 1.98
CA GLN A 372 -34.45 30.35 2.33
C GLN A 372 -33.19 30.05 1.49
N ALA A 373 -32.72 30.98 0.64
CA ALA A 373 -31.58 30.75 -0.24
C ALA A 373 -30.42 31.71 0.09
N ASN A 374 -29.46 31.20 0.87
CA ASN A 374 -28.17 31.84 1.11
C ASN A 374 -27.18 31.23 0.13
N LEU A 375 -26.82 31.97 -0.91
CA LEU A 375 -25.95 31.48 -1.98
C LEU A 375 -24.72 32.37 -2.13
N PHE A 376 -23.57 31.76 -2.33
CA PHE A 376 -22.30 32.40 -2.62
C PHE A 376 -22.24 32.76 -4.11
N LEU A 377 -21.91 34.01 -4.41
CA LEU A 377 -21.62 34.43 -5.78
C LEU A 377 -20.18 34.05 -6.13
N CYS A 378 -20.01 33.38 -7.25
CA CYS A 378 -18.74 32.78 -7.66
C CYS A 378 -18.44 33.06 -9.15
N LEU A 379 -17.15 33.00 -9.49
CA LEU A 379 -16.67 32.92 -10.86
C LEU A 379 -15.86 31.65 -11.04
N GLY A 380 -15.95 31.08 -12.23
CA GLY A 380 -15.21 29.89 -12.57
C GLY A 380 -15.23 29.62 -14.06
N SER A 381 -14.74 28.44 -14.42
CA SER A 381 -14.80 27.97 -15.81
C SER A 381 -15.41 26.58 -15.88
N THR A 382 -16.14 26.34 -16.97
CA THR A 382 -16.74 25.04 -17.29
C THR A 382 -16.46 24.71 -18.75
N LYS A 383 -16.52 23.42 -19.10
CA LYS A 383 -16.42 22.96 -20.49
C LYS A 383 -17.83 22.73 -21.03
N MET A 384 -18.31 23.66 -21.86
CA MET A 384 -19.57 23.52 -22.58
C MET A 384 -19.27 23.10 -24.03
N ASN A 385 -19.79 21.95 -24.46
CA ASN A 385 -19.54 21.41 -25.82
C ASN A 385 -18.06 21.32 -26.20
N GLY A 386 -17.18 21.05 -25.22
CA GLY A 386 -15.72 20.96 -25.42
C GLY A 386 -14.98 22.31 -25.41
N VAL A 387 -15.68 23.43 -25.36
CA VAL A 387 -15.10 24.78 -25.27
C VAL A 387 -15.08 25.23 -23.82
N GLN A 388 -13.95 25.80 -23.37
CA GLN A 388 -13.85 26.40 -22.04
C GLN A 388 -14.58 27.74 -22.03
N THR A 389 -15.57 27.84 -21.15
CA THR A 389 -16.43 29.02 -20.99
C THR A 389 -16.28 29.54 -19.56
N ASN A 390 -16.01 30.84 -19.42
CA ASN A 390 -16.02 31.51 -18.13
C ASN A 390 -17.46 31.84 -17.74
N VAL A 391 -17.79 31.56 -16.48
CA VAL A 391 -19.16 31.67 -15.97
C VAL A 391 -19.17 32.39 -14.63
N MET A 392 -20.18 33.24 -14.44
CA MET A 392 -20.60 33.72 -13.13
C MET A 392 -21.76 32.86 -12.67
N PHE A 393 -21.74 32.41 -11.42
CA PHE A 393 -22.75 31.49 -10.91
C PHE A 393 -22.99 31.68 -9.42
N VAL A 394 -24.07 31.08 -8.94
CA VAL A 394 -24.39 31.00 -7.50
C VAL A 394 -24.28 29.57 -7.01
N SER A 395 -23.71 29.37 -5.83
CA SER A 395 -23.57 28.06 -5.18
C SER A 395 -23.98 28.13 -3.72
N ASP A 396 -24.46 27.03 -3.16
CA ASP A 396 -24.77 26.86 -1.73
C ASP A 396 -23.52 26.55 -0.88
N ALA A 397 -22.35 26.36 -1.50
CA ALA A 397 -21.11 26.09 -0.80
C ALA A 397 -19.90 26.79 -1.46
N THR A 398 -18.89 27.12 -0.64
CA THR A 398 -17.61 27.67 -1.07
C THR A 398 -16.61 26.54 -1.31
N THR A 399 -16.69 25.90 -2.49
CA THR A 399 -15.79 24.79 -2.86
C THR A 399 -14.93 25.12 -4.08
N SER A 400 -13.83 24.39 -4.26
CA SER A 400 -12.94 24.51 -5.43
C SER A 400 -13.59 24.04 -6.73
N VAL A 401 -14.56 23.13 -6.63
CA VAL A 401 -15.34 22.61 -7.75
C VAL A 401 -16.79 22.47 -7.30
N VAL A 402 -17.73 22.90 -8.13
CA VAL A 402 -19.16 22.74 -7.90
C VAL A 402 -19.82 22.01 -9.06
N SER A 403 -20.93 21.33 -8.78
CA SER A 403 -21.85 20.83 -9.80
C SER A 403 -23.20 21.49 -9.55
N ILE A 404 -23.61 22.38 -10.45
CA ILE A 404 -24.85 23.15 -10.31
C ILE A 404 -25.70 23.03 -11.58
N PRO A 405 -27.03 23.26 -11.49
CA PRO A 405 -27.88 23.33 -12.67
C PRO A 405 -27.46 24.48 -13.59
N GLU A 406 -27.56 24.31 -14.91
CA GLU A 406 -27.12 25.29 -15.91
C GLU A 406 -27.69 26.70 -15.67
N TYR A 407 -28.96 26.79 -15.27
CA TYR A 407 -29.66 28.06 -15.02
C TYR A 407 -29.19 28.81 -13.76
N TYR A 408 -28.30 28.22 -12.94
CA TYR A 408 -27.62 28.92 -11.84
C TYR A 408 -26.32 29.62 -12.29
N SER A 409 -25.97 29.48 -13.57
CA SER A 409 -24.78 30.08 -14.17
C SER A 409 -25.13 30.93 -15.38
N ILE A 410 -24.36 31.99 -15.60
CA ILE A 410 -24.39 32.81 -16.80
C ILE A 410 -22.99 32.94 -17.39
N PRO A 411 -22.81 32.73 -18.70
CA PRO A 411 -21.53 33.01 -19.37
C PRO A 411 -21.16 34.49 -19.24
N HIS A 412 -19.86 34.77 -19.10
CA HIS A 412 -19.34 36.13 -19.20
C HIS A 412 -18.10 36.18 -20.10
N SER A 413 -17.84 37.35 -20.68
CA SER A 413 -16.68 37.59 -21.56
C SER A 413 -15.83 38.78 -21.08
N HIS A 414 -15.75 39.00 -19.76
CA HIS A 414 -15.01 40.14 -19.21
C HIS A 414 -13.49 40.02 -19.41
N PRO A 415 -12.78 41.16 -19.51
CA PRO A 415 -11.33 41.17 -19.67
C PRO A 415 -10.63 40.51 -18.48
N THR A 416 -9.59 39.73 -18.77
CA THR A 416 -8.73 39.13 -17.75
C THR A 416 -8.13 40.20 -16.85
N GLY A 417 -8.13 39.97 -15.53
CA GLY A 417 -7.59 40.90 -14.52
C GLY A 417 -8.61 41.83 -13.87
N GLN A 418 -9.90 41.75 -14.21
CA GLN A 418 -10.99 42.51 -13.57
C GLN A 418 -12.02 41.61 -12.86
N GLU A 419 -11.72 40.33 -12.66
CA GLU A 419 -12.63 39.32 -12.12
C GLU A 419 -13.13 39.70 -10.72
N VAL A 420 -12.25 40.19 -9.85
CA VAL A 420 -12.61 40.63 -8.49
C VAL A 420 -13.60 41.79 -8.54
N HIS A 421 -13.35 42.79 -9.39
CA HIS A 421 -14.25 43.94 -9.55
C HIS A 421 -15.61 43.52 -10.11
N LEU A 422 -15.65 42.54 -11.03
CA LEU A 422 -16.89 41.96 -11.54
C LEU A 422 -17.70 41.30 -10.41
N VAL A 423 -17.09 40.46 -9.57
CA VAL A 423 -17.79 39.82 -8.44
C VAL A 423 -18.34 40.87 -7.48
N LEU A 424 -17.54 41.87 -7.11
CA LEU A 424 -17.94 42.91 -6.18
C LEU A 424 -19.06 43.80 -6.73
N ALA A 425 -18.99 44.19 -8.01
CA ALA A 425 -20.03 44.96 -8.67
C ALA A 425 -21.34 44.17 -8.80
N ALA A 426 -21.24 42.89 -9.19
CA ALA A 426 -22.40 42.01 -9.29
C ALA A 426 -23.05 41.77 -7.92
N ASN A 427 -22.25 41.50 -6.88
CA ASN A 427 -22.73 41.39 -5.49
C ASN A 427 -23.48 42.65 -5.05
N SER A 428 -22.86 43.81 -5.26
CA SER A 428 -23.43 45.11 -4.90
C SER A 428 -24.73 45.40 -5.64
N HIS A 429 -24.81 45.04 -6.92
CA HIS A 429 -26.04 45.16 -7.68
C HIS A 429 -27.15 44.24 -7.14
N LEU A 430 -26.85 42.97 -6.85
CA LEU A 430 -27.80 42.02 -6.27
C LEU A 430 -28.32 42.49 -4.90
N LEU A 431 -27.43 42.94 -4.02
CA LEU A 431 -27.80 43.53 -2.73
C LEU A 431 -28.67 44.78 -2.88
N SER A 432 -28.35 45.64 -3.87
CA SER A 432 -29.14 46.84 -4.14
C SER A 432 -30.57 46.56 -4.63
N LEU A 433 -30.82 45.37 -5.17
CA LEU A 433 -32.17 44.93 -5.56
C LEU A 433 -32.95 44.37 -4.37
N SER A 434 -32.28 43.62 -3.48
CA SER A 434 -32.92 42.97 -2.34
C SER A 434 -33.24 43.93 -1.20
N ILE A 435 -32.32 44.85 -0.87
CA ILE A 435 -32.46 45.76 0.28
C ILE A 435 -33.72 46.66 0.16
N PRO A 436 -33.96 47.39 -0.95
CA PRO A 436 -35.12 48.28 -1.07
C PRO A 436 -36.44 47.54 -1.30
N GLY A 437 -36.42 46.24 -1.60
CA GLY A 437 -37.62 45.42 -1.72
C GLY A 437 -38.41 45.32 -0.39
N ASN A 438 -37.73 45.54 0.73
CA ASN A 438 -38.30 45.45 2.08
C ASN A 438 -38.65 46.82 2.69
N VAL A 439 -38.57 47.92 1.92
CA VAL A 439 -38.75 49.29 2.42
C VAL A 439 -39.98 49.94 1.76
N SER A 440 -40.86 50.52 2.57
CA SER A 440 -42.08 51.21 2.12
C SER A 440 -41.75 52.45 1.29
N SER A 441 -42.46 52.67 0.18
CA SER A 441 -42.30 53.86 -0.66
C SER A 441 -42.38 55.16 0.14
N GLY A 442 -41.46 56.10 -0.10
CA GLY A 442 -41.38 57.40 0.59
C GLY A 442 -40.59 57.42 1.91
N SER A 443 -39.93 56.32 2.29
CA SER A 443 -39.06 56.28 3.46
C SER A 443 -37.70 56.96 3.20
N GLU A 444 -37.01 57.39 4.25
CA GLU A 444 -35.60 57.82 4.16
C GLU A 444 -34.67 56.64 4.44
N VAL A 445 -33.57 56.52 3.68
CA VAL A 445 -32.57 55.47 3.85
C VAL A 445 -31.22 56.10 4.14
N VAL A 446 -30.60 55.71 5.26
CA VAL A 446 -29.25 56.13 5.66
C VAL A 446 -28.30 54.97 5.45
N LEU A 447 -27.18 55.21 4.76
CA LEU A 447 -26.12 54.22 4.58
C LEU A 447 -24.92 54.58 5.47
N ASN A 448 -24.64 53.75 6.46
CA ASN A 448 -23.46 53.93 7.31
C ASN A 448 -22.28 53.11 6.77
N ASP A 449 -21.20 53.81 6.41
CA ASP A 449 -19.95 53.23 5.87
C ASP A 449 -20.14 52.16 4.77
N PRO A 450 -20.95 52.41 3.72
CA PRO A 450 -21.14 51.44 2.66
C PRO A 450 -19.89 51.31 1.80
N GLU A 451 -19.56 50.07 1.43
CA GLU A 451 -18.53 49.79 0.42
C GLU A 451 -18.87 50.54 -0.91
N PRO A 452 -17.87 51.14 -1.60
CA PRO A 452 -18.12 52.00 -2.76
C PRO A 452 -18.98 51.40 -3.89
N TYR A 453 -18.84 50.11 -4.23
CA TYR A 453 -19.70 49.47 -5.23
C TYR A 453 -21.15 49.39 -4.74
N LEU A 454 -21.36 49.05 -3.47
CA LEU A 454 -22.69 48.98 -2.88
C LEU A 454 -23.36 50.35 -2.77
N ALA A 455 -22.63 51.37 -2.33
CA ALA A 455 -23.11 52.74 -2.25
C ALA A 455 -23.62 53.24 -3.61
N ASN A 456 -22.82 53.02 -4.66
CA ASN A 456 -23.19 53.40 -6.02
C ASN A 456 -24.39 52.61 -6.55
N ALA A 457 -24.42 51.29 -6.33
CA ALA A 457 -25.52 50.44 -6.76
C ALA A 457 -26.85 50.81 -6.08
N LEU A 458 -26.82 51.03 -4.76
CA LEU A 458 -27.98 51.46 -3.97
C LEU A 458 -28.47 52.84 -4.40
N LYS A 459 -27.57 53.80 -4.64
CA LYS A 459 -27.94 55.13 -5.12
C LYS A 459 -28.72 55.07 -6.42
N VAL A 460 -28.28 54.25 -7.38
CA VAL A 460 -28.99 54.07 -8.65
C VAL A 460 -30.37 53.45 -8.45
N GLN A 461 -30.49 52.40 -7.62
CA GLN A 461 -31.77 51.72 -7.40
C GLN A 461 -32.78 52.53 -6.58
N LEU A 462 -32.31 53.22 -5.54
CA LEU A 462 -33.14 54.05 -4.66
C LEU A 462 -33.68 55.28 -5.40
N LEU A 463 -32.85 55.93 -6.24
CA LEU A 463 -33.30 57.01 -7.12
C LEU A 463 -34.36 56.53 -8.12
N ARG A 464 -34.19 55.34 -8.72
CA ARG A 464 -35.19 54.75 -9.63
C ARG A 464 -36.53 54.49 -8.96
N LYS A 465 -36.54 54.22 -7.65
CA LYS A 465 -37.76 53.97 -6.86
C LYS A 465 -38.30 55.20 -6.13
N GLY A 466 -37.67 56.38 -6.30
CA GLY A 466 -38.16 57.65 -5.73
C GLY A 466 -37.84 57.87 -4.25
N PHE A 467 -36.81 57.21 -3.70
CA PHE A 467 -36.37 57.42 -2.31
C PHE A 467 -35.38 58.60 -2.21
N ALA A 468 -35.42 59.33 -1.09
CA ALA A 468 -34.38 60.29 -0.70
C ALA A 468 -33.22 59.54 -0.04
N LEU A 469 -31.99 59.81 -0.49
CA LEU A 469 -30.77 59.14 -0.03
C LEU A 469 -29.90 60.10 0.79
N HIS A 470 -29.53 59.69 2.00
CA HIS A 470 -28.65 60.45 2.90
C HIS A 470 -27.37 59.66 3.23
#